data_AF-A0A2N3LES0-F1
#
_entry.id   AF-A0A2N3LES0-F1
#
_cell.length_a   1.000
_cell.length_b   1.000
_cell.length_c   1.000
_cell.angle_alpha   90.00
_cell.angle_beta   90.00
_cell.angle_gamma   90.00
#
_symmetry.space_group_name_H-M   'P 1'
#
loop_
_entity.id
_entity.type
_entity.pdbx_description
1 polymer ?
#
loop_
_entity_poly.entity_id
_entity_poly.type
_entity_poly.pdbx_seq_one_letter_code
_entity_poly.pdbx_strand_id
1 'polypeptide(L)'
;MLTLTDLKKKIYDEKILLNHTLKDIAKAVGISNSSLTNFINFIDDGTYKESNFDTVLKLTLRYFSKKEDIIEIMKSYSIRVNRPANLKMLLEYSDELQAYSFMYDLIRYCENNKNQTLKSIAAVYELIYKRNTKSVKIEELRDQVSILKNNDKNEATYLLLILESYIFYDLRDYQLLKHNLEILDKVLPQDNDDYLSKSYNLRKNELKMRYLLSNNKLKECREVANHIKNTSDNIRLIAHSLYTIGLSYIFESYMQCMDYFKRARELYSMIGHESSVKVIDLNSSLCKCIHNIKIDETVEIISELDKIYLYIKQNKDEKAQILLSKYVECNSITDNELPFLLFLKGTLEKNKDVLWQSYVHYLQKGDLFFINFPIQELQKMGVDNLNLIRGTKK
;
A
#
# COMPACT_ATOMS: atom_id res chain seq x y z
N MET A 1 -22.34 13.01 13.26
CA MET A 1 -21.35 12.76 14.32
C MET A 1 -21.89 11.72 15.28
N LEU A 2 -21.57 10.47 14.97
CA LEU A 2 -21.75 9.33 15.86
C LEU A 2 -20.69 9.33 16.96
N THR A 3 -21.07 8.81 18.11
CA THR A 3 -20.26 8.81 19.32
C THR A 3 -20.22 7.43 19.96
N LEU A 4 -19.39 7.28 21.00
CA LEU A 4 -19.41 6.08 21.84
C LEU A 4 -20.80 5.81 22.45
N THR A 5 -21.59 6.84 22.74
CA THR A 5 -22.95 6.69 23.25
C THR A 5 -23.87 6.01 22.23
N ASP A 6 -23.71 6.33 20.95
CA ASP A 6 -24.47 5.69 19.86
C ASP A 6 -24.09 4.21 19.71
N LEU A 7 -22.80 3.89 19.85
CA LEU A 7 -22.33 2.51 19.90
C LEU A 7 -22.90 1.76 21.11
N LYS A 8 -22.93 2.40 22.29
CA LYS A 8 -23.57 1.84 23.50
C LYS A 8 -25.04 1.54 23.25
N LYS A 9 -25.76 2.47 22.62
CA LYS A 9 -27.18 2.31 22.29
C LYS A 9 -27.41 1.09 21.40
N LYS A 10 -26.59 0.87 20.37
CA LYS A 10 -26.70 -0.34 19.51
C LYS A 10 -26.56 -1.65 20.28
N ILE A 11 -25.66 -1.70 21.26
CA ILE A 11 -25.50 -2.87 22.13
C ILE A 11 -26.75 -3.10 22.99
N TYR A 12 -27.34 -2.03 23.54
CA TYR A 12 -28.59 -2.13 24.30
C TYR A 12 -29.79 -2.48 23.43
N ASP A 13 -29.88 -1.95 22.21
CA ASP A 13 -30.91 -2.31 21.24
C ASP A 13 -30.84 -3.80 20.91
N GLU A 14 -29.64 -4.35 20.64
CA GLU A 14 -29.46 -5.80 20.44
C GLU A 14 -29.89 -6.60 21.67
N LYS A 15 -29.47 -6.17 22.87
CA LYS A 15 -29.86 -6.83 24.13
C LYS A 15 -31.38 -6.88 24.33
N ILE A 16 -32.08 -5.79 24.04
CA ILE A 16 -33.52 -5.66 24.29
C ILE A 16 -34.33 -6.30 23.16
N LEU A 17 -34.01 -5.99 21.90
CA LEU A 17 -34.81 -6.39 20.74
C LEU A 17 -34.55 -7.84 20.32
N LEU A 18 -33.31 -8.34 20.48
CA LEU A 18 -32.94 -9.72 20.15
C LEU A 18 -32.86 -10.62 21.38
N ASN A 19 -33.15 -10.09 22.58
CA ASN A 19 -33.06 -10.80 23.85
C ASN A 19 -31.69 -11.48 24.10
N HIS A 20 -30.62 -10.90 23.55
CA HIS A 20 -29.25 -11.38 23.74
C HIS A 20 -28.69 -10.88 25.07
N THR A 21 -28.02 -11.73 25.84
CA THR A 21 -27.28 -11.25 27.02
C THR A 21 -26.00 -10.54 26.58
N LEU A 22 -25.40 -9.72 27.46
CA LEU A 22 -24.08 -9.13 27.19
C LEU A 22 -23.02 -10.22 26.94
N LYS A 23 -23.16 -11.38 27.57
CA LYS A 23 -22.28 -12.53 27.35
C LYS A 23 -22.39 -13.07 25.92
N ASP A 24 -23.60 -13.12 25.37
CA ASP A 24 -23.85 -13.58 23.99
C ASP A 24 -23.24 -12.59 22.98
N ILE A 25 -23.46 -11.29 23.19
CA ILE A 25 -22.88 -10.22 22.36
C ILE A 25 -21.34 -10.28 22.41
N ALA A 26 -20.76 -10.37 23.61
CA ALA A 26 -19.30 -10.47 23.78
C ALA A 26 -18.71 -11.68 23.05
N LYS A 27 -19.37 -12.85 23.17
CA LYS A 27 -18.97 -14.07 22.46
C LYS A 27 -19.04 -13.90 20.94
N ALA A 28 -20.11 -13.30 20.42
CA ALA A 28 -20.29 -13.08 18.99
C ALA A 28 -19.25 -12.11 18.39
N VAL A 29 -18.74 -11.18 19.19
CA VAL A 29 -17.70 -10.21 18.80
C VAL A 29 -16.28 -10.76 18.98
N GLY A 30 -16.11 -11.87 19.72
CA GLY A 30 -14.79 -12.40 20.06
C GLY A 30 -14.07 -11.57 21.12
N ILE A 31 -14.81 -11.05 22.11
CA ILE A 31 -14.27 -10.37 23.29
C ILE A 31 -14.76 -11.03 24.58
N SER A 32 -14.11 -10.72 25.70
CA SER A 32 -14.56 -11.21 27.00
C SER A 32 -15.79 -10.43 27.48
N ASN A 33 -16.66 -11.08 28.27
CA ASN A 33 -17.81 -10.41 28.89
C ASN A 33 -17.39 -9.26 29.82
N SER A 34 -16.23 -9.39 30.49
CA SER A 34 -15.67 -8.32 31.32
C SER A 34 -15.19 -7.14 30.47
N SER A 35 -14.60 -7.36 29.29
CA SER A 35 -14.25 -6.30 28.34
C SER A 35 -15.47 -5.49 27.91
N LEU A 36 -16.57 -6.17 27.56
CA LEU A 36 -17.81 -5.49 27.16
C LEU A 36 -18.43 -4.70 28.32
N THR A 37 -18.45 -5.28 29.52
CA THR A 37 -18.95 -4.60 30.73
C THR A 37 -18.09 -3.37 31.05
N ASN A 38 -16.76 -3.49 30.97
CA ASN A 38 -15.84 -2.37 31.16
C ASN A 38 -16.08 -1.26 30.12
N PHE A 39 -16.35 -1.61 28.86
CA PHE A 39 -16.68 -0.63 27.82
C PHE A 39 -17.96 0.15 28.17
N ILE A 40 -19.02 -0.53 28.63
CA ILE A 40 -20.27 0.12 29.05
C ILE A 40 -19.99 1.08 30.22
N ASN A 41 -19.27 0.61 31.24
CA ASN A 41 -18.93 1.43 32.41
C ASN A 41 -18.05 2.63 32.05
N PHE A 42 -17.10 2.47 31.12
CA PHE A 42 -16.25 3.55 30.64
C PHE A 42 -17.04 4.68 29.95
N ILE A 43 -18.18 4.37 29.33
CA ILE A 43 -19.05 5.39 28.73
C ILE A 43 -19.87 6.11 29.78
N ASP A 44 -20.35 5.37 30.78
CA ASP A 44 -21.27 5.85 31.81
C ASP A 44 -20.58 6.62 32.94
N ASP A 45 -19.37 6.22 33.28
CA ASP A 45 -18.56 6.81 34.33
C ASP A 45 -17.12 7.02 33.82
N GLY A 46 -16.79 8.29 33.56
CA GLY A 46 -15.46 8.69 33.10
C GLY A 46 -14.33 8.47 34.11
N THR A 47 -14.63 7.98 35.32
CA THR A 47 -13.64 7.59 36.33
C THR A 47 -13.23 6.12 36.26
N TYR A 48 -13.95 5.30 35.48
CA TYR A 48 -13.67 3.87 35.34
C TYR A 48 -12.49 3.61 34.37
N LYS A 49 -11.83 2.46 34.54
CA LYS A 49 -10.67 2.05 33.72
C LYS A 49 -11.00 2.14 32.23
N GLU A 50 -10.14 2.82 31.46
CA GLU A 50 -10.28 2.95 30.00
C GLU A 50 -10.54 1.60 29.32
N SER A 51 -11.51 1.57 28.39
CA SER A 51 -11.68 0.44 27.48
C SER A 51 -10.42 0.25 26.62
N ASN A 52 -10.14 -0.98 26.21
CA ASN A 52 -9.03 -1.25 25.29
C ASN A 52 -9.47 -0.95 23.85
N PHE A 53 -8.56 -0.41 23.04
CA PHE A 53 -8.79 -0.10 21.62
C PHE A 53 -9.44 -1.26 20.85
N ASP A 54 -8.90 -2.48 20.96
CA ASP A 54 -9.41 -3.67 20.26
C ASP A 54 -10.89 -3.96 20.58
N THR A 55 -11.30 -3.75 21.83
CA THR A 55 -12.70 -3.93 22.24
C THR A 55 -13.61 -2.91 21.56
N VAL A 56 -13.20 -1.64 21.53
CA VAL A 56 -13.98 -0.57 20.91
C VAL A 56 -14.05 -0.76 19.39
N LEU A 57 -12.94 -1.09 18.75
CA LEU A 57 -12.88 -1.34 17.31
C LEU A 57 -13.79 -2.51 16.92
N LYS A 58 -13.68 -3.67 17.58
CA LYS A 58 -14.51 -4.85 17.27
C LYS A 58 -16.01 -4.59 17.47
N LEU A 59 -16.37 -3.87 18.54
CA LEU A 59 -17.76 -3.46 18.75
C LEU A 59 -18.24 -2.49 17.66
N THR A 60 -17.40 -1.55 17.26
CA THR A 60 -17.72 -0.58 16.20
C THR A 60 -17.98 -1.30 14.87
N LEU A 61 -17.08 -2.20 14.47
CA LEU A 61 -17.18 -2.98 13.24
C LEU A 61 -18.38 -3.95 13.23
N ARG A 62 -18.89 -4.36 14.40
CA ARG A 62 -20.13 -5.16 14.47
C ARG A 62 -21.37 -4.38 14.00
N TYR A 63 -21.47 -3.12 14.41
CA TYR A 63 -22.72 -2.35 14.24
C TYR A 63 -22.65 -1.31 13.13
N PHE A 64 -21.46 -0.97 12.66
CA PHE A 64 -21.23 0.07 11.65
C PHE A 64 -20.34 -0.47 10.55
N SER A 65 -20.78 -0.31 9.30
CA SER A 65 -20.05 -0.74 8.10
C SER A 65 -19.54 0.42 7.25
N LYS A 66 -20.11 1.63 7.42
CA LYS A 66 -19.64 2.83 6.71
C LYS A 66 -18.36 3.35 7.36
N LYS A 67 -17.36 3.63 6.52
CA LYS A 67 -16.04 4.12 6.95
C LYS A 67 -16.15 5.39 7.77
N GLU A 68 -17.01 6.32 7.36
CA GLU A 68 -17.21 7.61 8.01
C GLU A 68 -17.76 7.42 9.43
N ASP A 69 -18.78 6.57 9.59
CA ASP A 69 -19.40 6.24 10.88
C ASP A 69 -18.39 5.63 11.85
N ILE A 70 -17.58 4.68 11.34
CA ILE A 70 -16.52 4.04 12.12
C ILE A 70 -15.48 5.08 12.57
N ILE A 71 -15.05 5.99 11.68
CA ILE A 71 -14.09 7.04 12.02
C ILE A 71 -14.68 8.00 13.07
N GLU A 72 -15.93 8.40 12.96
CA GLU A 72 -16.58 9.30 13.93
C GLU A 72 -16.62 8.67 15.34
N ILE A 73 -16.94 7.39 15.44
CA ILE A 73 -16.95 6.67 16.72
C ILE A 73 -15.53 6.56 17.30
N MET A 74 -14.53 6.23 16.47
CA MET A 74 -13.14 6.12 16.93
C MET A 74 -12.53 7.48 17.30
N LYS A 75 -12.95 8.57 16.67
CA LYS A 75 -12.66 9.95 17.10
C LYS A 75 -13.31 10.27 18.45
N SER A 76 -14.56 9.87 18.65
CA SER A 76 -15.25 10.04 19.94
C SER A 76 -14.56 9.22 21.06
N TYR A 77 -13.96 8.09 20.72
CA TYR A 77 -13.13 7.31 21.63
C TYR A 77 -11.79 7.99 21.93
N SER A 78 -11.09 8.53 20.93
CA SER A 78 -9.77 9.13 21.12
C SER A 78 -9.75 10.30 22.10
N ILE A 79 -10.83 11.08 22.16
CA ILE A 79 -10.94 12.22 23.09
C ILE A 79 -11.14 11.80 24.56
N ARG A 80 -11.43 10.52 24.83
CA ARG A 80 -11.68 9.99 26.19
C ARG A 80 -10.55 9.13 26.73
N VAL A 81 -9.50 8.86 25.95
CA VAL A 81 -8.39 7.98 26.35
C VAL A 81 -7.08 8.74 26.51
N ASN A 82 -6.32 8.35 27.53
CA ASN A 82 -4.99 8.85 27.83
C ASN A 82 -3.96 7.71 27.91
N ARG A 83 -4.39 6.44 27.96
CA ARG A 83 -3.48 5.30 28.06
C ARG A 83 -2.59 5.21 26.82
N PRO A 84 -1.25 5.16 26.98
CA PRO A 84 -0.33 5.12 25.85
C PRO A 84 -0.60 4.00 24.83
N ALA A 85 -0.96 2.80 25.30
CA ALA A 85 -1.28 1.68 24.41
C ALA A 85 -2.44 2.00 23.45
N ASN A 86 -3.51 2.64 23.95
CA ASN A 86 -4.67 3.01 23.15
C ASN A 86 -4.33 4.09 22.12
N LEU A 87 -3.57 5.10 22.53
CA LEU A 87 -3.18 6.22 21.66
C LEU A 87 -2.27 5.78 20.51
N LYS A 88 -1.32 4.86 20.76
CA LYS A 88 -0.47 4.28 19.71
C LYS A 88 -1.29 3.50 18.68
N MET A 89 -2.24 2.68 19.14
CA MET A 89 -3.14 1.95 18.25
C MET A 89 -4.03 2.89 17.43
N LEU A 90 -4.49 4.00 18.03
CA LEU A 90 -5.24 5.03 17.31
C LEU A 90 -4.42 5.74 16.24
N LEU A 91 -3.14 6.05 16.51
CA LEU A 91 -2.23 6.62 15.51
C LEU A 91 -2.08 5.67 14.32
N GLU A 92 -1.76 4.40 14.57
CA GLU A 92 -1.62 3.39 13.52
C GLU A 92 -2.92 3.24 12.72
N TYR A 93 -4.05 3.07 13.40
CA TYR A 93 -5.36 2.93 12.79
C TYR A 93 -5.75 4.13 11.91
N SER A 94 -5.45 5.35 12.38
CA SER A 94 -5.74 6.56 11.62
C SER A 94 -4.93 6.65 10.32
N ASP A 95 -3.68 6.15 10.31
CA ASP A 95 -2.87 6.02 9.10
C ASP A 95 -3.40 4.92 8.18
N GLU A 96 -3.75 3.75 8.73
CA GLU A 96 -4.30 2.62 7.97
C GLU A 96 -5.55 3.01 7.17
N LEU A 97 -6.41 3.83 7.77
CA LEU A 97 -7.63 4.36 7.16
C LEU A 97 -7.38 5.58 6.26
N GLN A 98 -6.16 6.14 6.27
CA GLN A 98 -5.81 7.41 5.64
C GLN A 98 -6.69 8.57 6.12
N ALA A 99 -7.08 8.55 7.39
CA ALA A 99 -7.88 9.59 8.03
C ALA A 99 -6.97 10.75 8.48
N TYR A 100 -6.33 11.43 7.54
CA TYR A 100 -5.21 12.35 7.81
C TYR A 100 -5.55 13.49 8.79
N SER A 101 -6.75 14.07 8.75
CA SER A 101 -7.17 15.05 9.75
C SER A 101 -7.23 14.44 11.16
N PHE A 102 -7.76 13.21 11.29
CA PHE A 102 -7.82 12.52 12.57
C PHE A 102 -6.41 12.19 13.09
N MET A 103 -5.56 11.68 12.20
CA MET A 103 -4.17 11.37 12.49
C MET A 103 -3.40 12.61 12.98
N TYR A 104 -3.61 13.75 12.33
CA TYR A 104 -2.95 15.00 12.70
C TYR A 104 -3.34 15.47 14.12
N ASP A 105 -4.63 15.41 14.45
CA ASP A 105 -5.12 15.77 15.79
C ASP A 105 -4.50 14.85 16.87
N LEU A 106 -4.42 13.54 16.60
CA LEU A 106 -3.77 12.57 17.49
C LEU A 106 -2.27 12.84 17.67
N ILE A 107 -1.57 13.21 16.59
CA ILE A 107 -0.14 13.56 16.64
C ILE A 107 0.06 14.75 17.58
N ARG A 108 -0.67 15.86 17.38
CA ARG A 108 -0.54 17.05 18.23
C ARG A 108 -0.86 16.76 19.70
N TYR A 109 -1.86 15.93 19.95
CA TYR A 109 -2.20 15.51 21.29
C TYR A 109 -1.06 14.68 21.95
N CYS A 110 -0.47 13.74 21.22
CA CYS A 110 0.60 12.88 21.73
C CYS A 110 1.93 13.63 21.93
N GLU A 111 2.28 14.59 21.07
CA GLU A 111 3.48 15.43 21.22
C GLU A 111 3.47 16.27 22.51
N ASN A 112 2.29 16.75 22.89
CA ASN A 112 2.07 17.55 24.09
C ASN A 112 1.89 16.69 25.36
N ASN A 113 1.85 15.36 25.23
CA ASN A 113 1.67 14.44 26.36
C ASN A 113 2.94 14.37 27.23
N LYS A 114 2.83 14.14 28.54
CA LYS A 114 4.00 14.01 29.43
C LYS A 114 4.82 12.73 29.16
N ASN A 115 4.23 11.73 28.52
CA ASN A 115 4.87 10.44 28.25
C ASN A 115 5.88 10.54 27.09
N GLN A 116 7.16 10.33 27.37
CA GLN A 116 8.24 10.44 26.37
C GLN A 116 8.13 9.41 25.24
N THR A 117 7.67 8.18 25.52
CA THR A 117 7.45 7.16 24.49
C THR A 117 6.38 7.60 23.50
N LEU A 118 5.29 8.22 23.96
CA LEU A 118 4.26 8.77 23.08
C LEU A 118 4.79 9.91 22.22
N LYS A 119 5.60 10.82 22.80
CA LYS A 119 6.23 11.90 22.01
C LYS A 119 7.11 11.35 20.90
N SER A 120 7.95 10.37 21.23
CA SER A 120 8.84 9.73 20.25
C SER A 120 8.05 9.07 19.12
N ILE A 121 6.99 8.32 19.44
CA ILE A 121 6.13 7.70 18.42
C ILE A 121 5.38 8.75 17.59
N ALA A 122 4.85 9.79 18.23
CA ALA A 122 4.15 10.87 17.54
C ALA A 122 5.05 11.58 16.52
N ALA A 123 6.32 11.82 16.86
CA ALA A 123 7.30 12.39 15.93
C ALA A 123 7.48 11.52 14.68
N VAL A 124 7.52 10.19 14.83
CA VAL A 124 7.63 9.28 13.67
C VAL A 124 6.35 9.31 12.84
N TYR A 125 5.17 9.29 13.47
CA TYR A 125 3.90 9.42 12.74
C TYR A 125 3.73 10.78 12.07
N GLU A 126 4.32 11.85 12.61
CA GLU A 126 4.37 13.14 11.91
C GLU A 126 5.14 13.03 10.58
N LEU A 127 6.25 12.31 10.55
CA LEU A 127 7.00 12.05 9.32
C LEU A 127 6.20 11.15 8.35
N ILE A 128 5.50 10.13 8.86
CA ILE A 128 4.60 9.29 8.05
C ILE A 128 3.49 10.14 7.43
N TYR A 129 2.86 11.02 8.21
CA TYR A 129 1.85 11.96 7.74
C TYR A 129 2.41 12.87 6.63
N LYS A 130 3.60 13.46 6.82
CA LYS A 130 4.26 14.31 5.83
C LYS A 130 4.52 13.57 4.52
N ARG A 131 4.97 12.31 4.59
CA ARG A 131 5.15 11.44 3.42
C ARG A 131 3.83 11.19 2.69
N ASN A 132 2.81 10.76 3.42
CA ASN A 132 1.54 10.33 2.85
C ASN A 132 0.74 11.49 2.25
N THR A 133 0.88 12.70 2.81
CA THR A 133 0.30 13.94 2.29
C THR A 133 1.18 14.66 1.26
N LYS A 134 2.39 14.14 1.00
CA LYS A 134 3.41 14.75 0.11
C LYS A 134 3.72 16.21 0.48
N SER A 135 3.67 16.54 1.76
CA SER A 135 3.90 17.91 2.24
C SER A 135 5.39 18.28 2.28
N VAL A 136 6.29 17.31 2.11
CA VAL A 136 7.75 17.46 2.17
C VAL A 136 8.36 16.60 1.05
N LYS A 137 9.50 17.02 0.50
CA LYS A 137 10.24 16.24 -0.50
C LYS A 137 10.83 14.97 0.13
N ILE A 138 11.02 13.93 -0.68
CA ILE A 138 11.47 12.63 -0.16
C ILE A 138 12.90 12.68 0.40
N GLU A 139 13.75 13.54 -0.16
CA GLU A 139 15.13 13.78 0.29
C GLU A 139 15.15 14.48 1.65
N GLU A 140 14.36 15.54 1.80
CA GLU A 140 14.19 16.25 3.08
C GLU A 140 13.61 15.35 4.17
N LEU A 141 12.70 14.44 3.78
CA LEU A 141 12.14 13.45 4.71
C LEU A 141 13.21 12.46 5.18
N ARG A 142 14.12 12.02 4.31
CA ARG A 142 15.24 11.14 4.66
C ARG A 142 16.17 11.78 5.68
N ASP A 143 16.44 13.08 5.52
CA ASP A 143 17.27 13.83 6.48
C ASP A 143 16.58 13.91 7.85
N GLN A 144 15.28 14.19 7.88
CA GLN A 144 14.48 14.22 9.11
C GLN A 144 14.45 12.86 9.83
N VAL A 145 14.31 11.75 9.08
CA VAL A 145 14.38 10.40 9.65
C VAL A 145 15.75 10.14 10.28
N SER A 146 16.83 10.59 9.63
CA SER A 146 18.20 10.40 10.13
C SER A 146 18.45 11.11 11.45
N ILE A 147 17.83 12.29 11.67
CA ILE A 147 17.91 13.04 12.93
C ILE A 147 17.20 12.31 14.08
N LEU A 148 16.07 11.64 13.80
CA LEU A 148 15.29 10.91 14.81
C LEU A 148 15.89 9.55 15.19
N LYS A 149 16.85 9.04 14.41
CA LYS A 149 17.49 7.75 14.72
C LYS A 149 18.27 7.86 16.02
N ASN A 150 17.99 6.93 16.93
CA ASN A 150 18.78 6.69 18.12
C ASN A 150 19.12 5.20 18.23
N ASN A 151 20.04 4.86 19.13
CA ASN A 151 20.50 3.49 19.34
C ASN A 151 19.54 2.65 20.22
N ASP A 152 18.40 3.20 20.63
CA ASP A 152 17.47 2.51 21.49
C ASP A 152 16.68 1.47 20.69
N LYS A 153 16.46 0.30 21.27
CA LYS A 153 15.59 -0.73 20.70
C LYS A 153 14.20 -0.60 21.31
N ASN A 154 13.38 0.28 20.76
CA ASN A 154 12.00 0.44 21.18
C ASN A 154 11.05 0.46 19.96
N GLU A 155 9.75 0.54 20.23
CA GLU A 155 8.71 0.51 19.21
C GLU A 155 8.86 1.63 18.15
N ALA A 156 9.31 2.82 18.56
CA ALA A 156 9.56 3.93 17.63
C ALA A 156 10.70 3.60 16.65
N THR A 157 11.68 2.80 17.07
CA THR A 157 12.77 2.32 16.23
C THR A 157 12.26 1.41 15.11
N TYR A 158 11.30 0.53 15.38
CA TYR A 158 10.68 -0.31 14.35
C TYR A 158 9.92 0.53 13.34
N LEU A 159 9.14 1.49 13.83
CA LEU A 159 8.34 2.37 12.97
C LEU A 159 9.24 3.28 12.11
N LEU A 160 10.35 3.78 12.66
CA LEU A 160 11.37 4.52 11.90
C LEU A 160 11.98 3.65 10.81
N LEU A 161 12.32 2.40 11.10
CA LEU A 161 12.90 1.48 10.12
C LEU A 161 11.90 1.13 9.00
N ILE A 162 10.62 1.00 9.33
CA ILE A 162 9.53 0.84 8.36
C ILE A 162 9.40 2.10 7.48
N LEU A 163 9.37 3.29 8.09
CA LEU A 163 9.30 4.56 7.35
C LEU A 163 10.51 4.72 6.42
N GLU A 164 11.72 4.45 6.92
CA GLU A 164 12.93 4.49 6.11
C GLU A 164 12.87 3.50 4.94
N SER A 165 12.31 2.31 5.16
CA SER A 165 12.09 1.34 4.09
C SER A 165 11.14 1.87 3.01
N TYR A 166 10.07 2.57 3.39
CA TYR A 166 9.21 3.27 2.43
C TYR A 166 9.99 4.35 1.66
N ILE A 167 10.85 5.11 2.33
CA ILE A 167 11.70 6.13 1.69
C ILE A 167 12.66 5.49 0.68
N PHE A 168 13.34 4.41 1.06
CA PHE A 168 14.23 3.68 0.14
C PHE A 168 13.48 3.08 -1.05
N TYR A 169 12.25 2.60 -0.85
CA TYR A 169 11.40 2.19 -1.95
C TYR A 169 11.08 3.35 -2.91
N ASP A 170 10.67 4.50 -2.38
CA ASP A 170 10.33 5.68 -3.17
C ASP A 170 11.54 6.24 -3.95
N LEU A 171 12.72 6.19 -3.33
CA LEU A 171 14.01 6.54 -3.94
C LEU A 171 14.58 5.45 -4.87
N ARG A 172 13.92 4.28 -4.96
CA ARG A 172 14.39 3.09 -5.69
C ARG A 172 15.75 2.55 -5.24
N ASP A 173 16.14 2.82 -3.99
CA ASP A 173 17.31 2.22 -3.36
C ASP A 173 16.95 0.81 -2.84
N TYR A 174 16.84 -0.13 -3.77
CA TYR A 174 16.44 -1.50 -3.45
C TYR A 174 17.51 -2.27 -2.64
N GLN A 175 18.76 -1.81 -2.65
CA GLN A 175 19.82 -2.42 -1.84
C GLN A 175 19.64 -2.09 -0.35
N LEU A 176 19.44 -0.80 -0.03
CA LEU A 176 19.16 -0.39 1.35
C LEU A 176 17.80 -0.88 1.82
N LEU A 177 16.78 -0.90 0.94
CA LEU A 177 15.48 -1.50 1.26
C LEU A 177 15.62 -2.97 1.64
N LYS A 178 16.38 -3.77 0.87
CA LYS A 178 16.61 -5.18 1.19
C LYS A 178 17.26 -5.33 2.57
N HIS A 179 18.28 -4.53 2.86
CA HIS A 179 18.95 -4.55 4.16
C HIS A 179 17.98 -4.24 5.31
N ASN A 180 17.15 -3.21 5.16
CA ASN A 180 16.15 -2.87 6.18
C ASN A 180 15.10 -3.96 6.37
N LEU A 181 14.64 -4.60 5.28
CA LEU A 181 13.71 -5.74 5.36
C LEU A 181 14.31 -6.91 6.13
N GLU A 182 15.60 -7.22 5.92
CA GLU A 182 16.31 -8.28 6.66
C GLU A 182 16.46 -7.94 8.16
N ILE A 183 16.60 -6.67 8.51
CA ILE A 183 16.59 -6.23 9.92
C ILE A 183 15.18 -6.36 10.49
N LEU A 184 14.15 -5.87 9.78
CA LEU A 184 12.76 -5.95 10.21
C LEU A 184 12.31 -7.40 10.44
N ASP A 185 12.74 -8.34 9.60
CA ASP A 185 12.49 -9.78 9.79
C ASP A 185 13.08 -10.32 11.11
N LYS A 186 14.13 -9.71 11.66
CA LYS A 186 14.77 -10.13 12.92
C LYS A 186 14.23 -9.42 14.15
N VAL A 187 13.79 -8.17 14.02
CA VAL A 187 13.47 -7.31 15.18
C VAL A 187 11.99 -7.17 15.46
N LEU A 188 11.12 -7.36 14.46
CA LEU A 188 9.68 -7.29 14.68
C LEU A 188 9.21 -8.55 15.45
N PRO A 189 8.34 -8.38 16.47
CA PRO A 189 7.73 -9.52 17.16
C PRO A 189 7.06 -10.47 16.17
N GLN A 190 7.45 -11.73 16.22
CA GLN A 190 6.78 -12.83 15.53
C GLN A 190 5.72 -13.43 16.46
N ASP A 191 4.61 -13.90 15.90
CA ASP A 191 3.56 -14.63 16.63
C ASP A 191 2.88 -13.86 17.78
N ASN A 192 2.96 -12.53 17.76
CA ASN A 192 2.25 -11.69 18.71
C ASN A 192 0.88 -11.29 18.15
N ASP A 193 -0.17 -11.60 18.90
CA ASP A 193 -1.55 -11.38 18.50
C ASP A 193 -2.06 -9.94 18.72
N ASP A 194 -1.23 -9.05 19.27
CA ASP A 194 -1.60 -7.65 19.45
C ASP A 194 -1.70 -6.89 18.12
N TYR A 195 -2.58 -5.87 18.12
CA TYR A 195 -2.92 -5.08 16.94
C TYR A 195 -1.72 -4.39 16.30
N LEU A 196 -0.80 -3.79 17.07
CA LEU A 196 0.34 -3.05 16.53
C LEU A 196 1.36 -4.00 15.91
N SER A 197 1.66 -5.12 16.60
CA SER A 197 2.55 -6.15 16.06
C SER A 197 2.04 -6.71 14.73
N LYS A 198 0.73 -6.98 14.62
CA LYS A 198 0.08 -7.39 13.37
C LYS A 198 0.22 -6.33 12.28
N SER A 199 -0.08 -5.08 12.61
CA SER A 199 -0.03 -3.98 11.64
C SER A 199 1.40 -3.72 11.12
N TYR A 200 2.39 -3.70 12.01
CA TYR A 200 3.79 -3.50 11.61
C TYR A 200 4.32 -4.65 10.75
N ASN A 201 3.94 -5.90 11.04
CA ASN A 201 4.28 -7.03 10.18
C ASN A 201 3.59 -6.94 8.81
N LEU A 202 2.34 -6.48 8.75
CA LEU A 202 1.63 -6.22 7.48
C LEU A 202 2.34 -5.13 6.65
N ARG A 203 2.79 -4.02 7.26
CA ARG A 203 3.60 -2.99 6.58
C ARG A 203 4.91 -3.54 6.03
N LYS A 204 5.65 -4.32 6.83
CA LYS A 204 6.87 -5.00 6.38
C LYS A 204 6.58 -5.91 5.18
N ASN A 205 5.51 -6.72 5.25
CA ASN A 205 5.12 -7.62 4.17
C ASN A 205 4.71 -6.84 2.91
N GLU A 206 4.02 -5.71 3.04
CA GLU A 206 3.72 -4.83 1.90
C GLU A 206 4.99 -4.33 1.22
N LEU A 207 5.97 -3.85 1.99
CA LEU A 207 7.28 -3.43 1.47
C LEU A 207 8.04 -4.58 0.80
N LYS A 208 8.04 -5.76 1.42
CA LYS A 208 8.66 -6.97 0.89
C LYS A 208 8.02 -7.40 -0.43
N MET A 209 6.69 -7.38 -0.52
CA MET A 209 5.93 -7.65 -1.74
C MET A 209 6.33 -6.69 -2.86
N ARG A 210 6.36 -5.38 -2.58
CA ARG A 210 6.77 -4.36 -3.56
C ARG A 210 8.22 -4.56 -4.03
N TYR A 211 9.14 -4.81 -3.10
CA TYR A 211 10.55 -5.09 -3.40
C TYR A 211 10.70 -6.31 -4.31
N LEU A 212 10.00 -7.41 -4.01
CA LEU A 212 10.05 -8.65 -4.79
C LEU A 212 9.51 -8.44 -6.20
N LEU A 213 8.41 -7.68 -6.35
CA LEU A 213 7.90 -7.30 -7.68
C LEU A 213 8.96 -6.54 -8.48
N SER A 214 9.50 -5.44 -7.94
CA SER A 214 10.50 -4.61 -8.62
C SER A 214 11.78 -5.38 -8.98
N ASN A 215 12.12 -6.42 -8.22
CA ASN A 215 13.26 -7.30 -8.48
C ASN A 215 12.92 -8.54 -9.33
N ASN A 216 11.73 -8.57 -9.95
CA ASN A 216 11.27 -9.66 -10.81
C ASN A 216 11.24 -11.05 -10.13
N LYS A 217 11.05 -11.08 -8.81
CA LYS A 217 10.91 -12.29 -7.99
C LYS A 217 9.44 -12.67 -7.85
N LEU A 218 8.83 -13.01 -8.98
CA LEU A 218 7.36 -13.06 -9.12
C LEU A 218 6.69 -14.14 -8.26
N LYS A 219 7.31 -15.31 -8.12
CA LYS A 219 6.77 -16.39 -7.27
C LYS A 219 6.69 -15.96 -5.80
N GLU A 220 7.81 -15.51 -5.25
CA GLU A 220 7.91 -15.03 -3.87
C GLU A 220 6.99 -13.81 -3.64
N CYS A 221 6.91 -12.91 -4.62
CA CYS A 221 5.99 -11.76 -4.58
C CYS A 221 4.53 -12.22 -4.42
N ARG A 222 4.09 -13.19 -5.23
CA ARG A 222 2.74 -13.76 -5.15
C ARG A 222 2.49 -14.49 -3.82
N GLU A 223 3.48 -15.18 -3.26
CA GLU A 223 3.37 -15.83 -1.96
C GLU A 223 3.12 -14.81 -0.84
N VAL A 224 3.93 -13.74 -0.79
CA VAL A 224 3.76 -12.66 0.19
C VAL A 224 2.42 -11.93 0.00
N ALA A 225 2.04 -11.61 -1.23
CA ALA A 225 0.77 -10.96 -1.53
C ALA A 225 -0.43 -11.83 -1.11
N ASN A 226 -0.38 -13.14 -1.35
CA ASN A 226 -1.43 -14.05 -0.90
C ASN A 226 -1.50 -14.16 0.63
N HIS A 227 -0.35 -14.15 1.32
CA HIS A 227 -0.32 -14.11 2.78
C HIS A 227 -1.04 -12.86 3.29
N ILE A 228 -0.65 -11.66 2.82
CA ILE A 228 -1.29 -10.40 3.21
C ILE A 228 -2.81 -10.44 2.95
N LYS A 229 -3.21 -10.85 1.75
CA LYS A 229 -4.63 -10.97 1.35
C LYS A 229 -5.43 -11.87 2.28
N ASN A 230 -4.82 -12.92 2.84
CA ASN A 230 -5.50 -13.89 3.69
C ASN A 230 -5.49 -13.54 5.17
N THR A 231 -4.59 -12.65 5.61
CA THR A 231 -4.41 -12.31 7.04
C THR A 231 -4.77 -10.87 7.40
N SER A 232 -4.98 -10.00 6.41
CA SER A 232 -5.30 -8.59 6.62
C SER A 232 -6.81 -8.36 6.59
N ASP A 233 -7.33 -7.62 7.57
CA ASP A 233 -8.69 -7.07 7.54
C ASP A 233 -8.76 -5.70 6.83
N ASN A 234 -7.61 -5.12 6.51
CA ASN A 234 -7.51 -3.85 5.81
C ASN A 234 -7.82 -4.03 4.31
N ILE A 235 -9.00 -3.58 3.87
CA ILE A 235 -9.48 -3.69 2.47
C ILE A 235 -8.50 -3.03 1.48
N ARG A 236 -7.90 -1.90 1.82
CA ARG A 236 -6.91 -1.21 0.95
C ARG A 236 -5.70 -2.11 0.70
N LEU A 237 -5.23 -2.78 1.74
CA LEU A 237 -4.06 -3.65 1.66
C LEU A 237 -4.37 -4.97 0.93
N ILE A 238 -5.57 -5.52 1.11
CA ILE A 238 -6.09 -6.67 0.34
C ILE A 238 -6.16 -6.30 -1.15
N ALA A 239 -6.76 -5.15 -1.49
CA ALA A 239 -6.86 -4.65 -2.85
C ALA A 239 -5.48 -4.45 -3.48
N HIS A 240 -4.53 -3.88 -2.73
CA HIS A 240 -3.16 -3.70 -3.17
C HIS A 240 -2.47 -5.05 -3.47
N SER A 241 -2.67 -6.04 -2.60
CA SER A 241 -2.11 -7.39 -2.79
C SER A 241 -2.69 -8.08 -4.02
N LEU A 242 -4.00 -7.96 -4.26
CA LEU A 242 -4.64 -8.46 -5.49
C LEU A 242 -4.07 -7.77 -6.73
N TYR A 243 -3.94 -6.44 -6.70
CA TYR A 243 -3.34 -5.69 -7.80
C TYR A 243 -1.91 -6.15 -8.07
N THR A 244 -1.08 -6.32 -7.05
CA THR A 244 0.30 -6.79 -7.20
C THR A 244 0.36 -8.22 -7.76
N ILE A 245 -0.54 -9.12 -7.36
CA ILE A 245 -0.64 -10.46 -7.95
C ILE A 245 -0.99 -10.34 -9.44
N GLY A 246 -2.00 -9.55 -9.80
CA GLY A 246 -2.39 -9.33 -11.19
C GLY A 246 -1.24 -8.78 -12.02
N LEU A 247 -0.56 -7.74 -11.51
CA LEU A 247 0.59 -7.14 -12.17
C LEU A 247 1.73 -8.14 -12.36
N SER A 248 1.98 -9.03 -11.40
CA SER A 248 3.00 -10.09 -11.55
C SER A 248 2.72 -11.05 -12.72
N TYR A 249 1.48 -11.14 -13.19
CA TYR A 249 1.08 -11.94 -14.34
C TYR A 249 1.04 -11.16 -15.67
N ILE A 250 1.37 -9.86 -15.68
CA ILE A 250 1.15 -9.00 -16.85
C ILE A 250 1.86 -9.51 -18.12
N PHE A 251 3.03 -10.11 -17.97
CA PHE A 251 3.80 -10.72 -19.07
C PHE A 251 3.56 -12.23 -19.23
N GLU A 252 2.89 -12.89 -18.26
CA GLU A 252 2.74 -14.34 -18.20
C GLU A 252 1.34 -14.81 -18.64
N SER A 253 0.27 -14.13 -18.21
CA SER A 253 -1.11 -14.55 -18.46
C SER A 253 -2.08 -13.37 -18.43
N TYR A 254 -2.67 -13.07 -19.60
CA TYR A 254 -3.74 -12.09 -19.73
C TYR A 254 -4.91 -12.38 -18.78
N MET A 255 -5.41 -13.62 -18.79
CA MET A 255 -6.60 -14.00 -18.03
C MET A 255 -6.39 -13.83 -16.52
N GLN A 256 -5.25 -14.27 -15.99
CA GLN A 256 -4.96 -14.14 -14.56
C GLN A 256 -4.75 -12.68 -14.17
N CYS A 257 -3.99 -11.92 -14.97
CA CYS A 257 -3.79 -10.49 -14.76
C CYS A 257 -5.13 -9.74 -14.64
N MET A 258 -6.03 -9.95 -15.61
CA MET A 258 -7.33 -9.27 -15.66
C MET A 258 -8.30 -9.71 -14.54
N ASP A 259 -8.31 -10.99 -14.15
CA ASP A 259 -9.14 -11.45 -13.01
C ASP A 259 -8.75 -10.73 -11.71
N TYR A 260 -7.44 -10.70 -11.41
CA TYR A 260 -6.93 -10.05 -10.22
C TYR A 260 -7.11 -8.54 -10.25
N PHE A 261 -6.89 -7.89 -11.40
CA PHE A 261 -7.16 -6.47 -11.58
C PHE A 261 -8.62 -6.11 -11.36
N LYS A 262 -9.56 -6.91 -11.89
CA LYS A 262 -11.00 -6.70 -11.66
C LYS A 262 -11.33 -6.71 -10.17
N ARG A 263 -10.85 -7.72 -9.44
CA ARG A 263 -11.10 -7.86 -7.99
C ARG A 263 -10.46 -6.73 -7.18
N ALA A 264 -9.24 -6.33 -7.52
CA ALA A 264 -8.56 -5.20 -6.88
C ALA A 264 -9.33 -3.89 -7.12
N ARG A 265 -9.81 -3.67 -8.36
CA ARG A 265 -10.58 -2.50 -8.75
C ARG A 265 -11.89 -2.40 -7.99
N GLU A 266 -12.62 -3.50 -7.85
CA GLU A 266 -13.87 -3.58 -7.08
C GLU A 266 -13.65 -3.15 -5.62
N LEU A 267 -12.60 -3.65 -4.96
CA LEU A 267 -12.28 -3.28 -3.58
C LEU A 267 -11.84 -1.82 -3.45
N TYR A 268 -11.01 -1.31 -4.36
CA TYR A 268 -10.61 0.10 -4.32
C TYR A 268 -11.78 1.06 -4.56
N SER A 269 -12.68 0.71 -5.48
CA SER A 269 -13.90 1.47 -5.74
C SER A 269 -14.83 1.47 -4.51
N MET A 270 -14.98 0.32 -3.84
CA MET A 270 -15.78 0.20 -2.61
C MET A 270 -15.31 1.16 -1.50
N ILE A 271 -14.00 1.42 -1.41
CA ILE A 271 -13.43 2.33 -0.40
C ILE A 271 -13.16 3.75 -0.93
N GLY A 272 -13.63 4.08 -2.15
CA GLY A 272 -13.49 5.40 -2.76
C GLY A 272 -12.06 5.80 -3.14
N HIS A 273 -11.17 4.83 -3.39
CA HIS A 273 -9.76 5.10 -3.70
C HIS A 273 -9.51 5.22 -5.22
N GLU A 274 -10.11 6.24 -5.82
CA GLU A 274 -10.18 6.46 -7.28
C GLU A 274 -8.82 6.53 -7.98
N SER A 275 -7.80 7.04 -7.30
CA SER A 275 -6.43 7.09 -7.86
C SER A 275 -5.89 5.69 -8.14
N SER A 276 -6.19 4.70 -7.30
CA SER A 276 -5.80 3.31 -7.50
C SER A 276 -6.65 2.63 -8.58
N VAL A 277 -7.95 2.95 -8.65
CA VAL A 277 -8.82 2.49 -9.74
C VAL A 277 -8.25 2.91 -11.09
N LYS A 278 -7.87 4.20 -11.23
CA LYS A 278 -7.24 4.72 -12.45
C LYS A 278 -5.93 4.02 -12.80
N VAL A 279 -5.09 3.72 -11.80
CA VAL A 279 -3.84 2.96 -12.02
C VAL A 279 -4.11 1.55 -12.51
N ILE A 280 -5.13 0.88 -11.97
CA ILE A 280 -5.53 -0.46 -12.43
C ILE A 280 -6.08 -0.41 -13.85
N ASP A 281 -6.89 0.58 -14.17
CA ASP A 281 -7.47 0.75 -15.52
C ASP A 281 -6.38 0.98 -16.56
N LEU A 282 -5.37 1.82 -16.25
CA LEU A 282 -4.20 2.01 -17.10
C LEU A 282 -3.40 0.72 -17.30
N ASN A 283 -3.10 -0.02 -16.22
CA ASN A 283 -2.38 -1.28 -16.33
C ASN A 283 -3.18 -2.40 -17.02
N SER A 284 -4.51 -2.35 -16.92
CA SER A 284 -5.40 -3.25 -17.65
C SER A 284 -5.31 -3.02 -19.15
N SER A 285 -5.30 -1.75 -19.57
CA SER A 285 -5.05 -1.36 -20.97
C SER A 285 -3.66 -1.77 -21.43
N LEU A 286 -2.62 -1.55 -20.62
CA LEU A 286 -1.26 -2.02 -20.92
C LEU A 286 -1.20 -3.55 -21.07
N CYS A 287 -1.88 -4.31 -20.21
CA CYS A 287 -1.96 -5.76 -20.31
C CYS A 287 -2.61 -6.18 -21.63
N LYS A 288 -3.69 -5.52 -22.06
CA LYS A 288 -4.28 -5.74 -23.38
C LYS A 288 -3.28 -5.45 -24.51
N CYS A 289 -2.51 -4.36 -24.43
CA CYS A 289 -1.46 -4.06 -25.41
C CYS A 289 -0.40 -5.17 -25.50
N ILE A 290 0.12 -5.63 -24.35
CA ILE A 290 1.14 -6.70 -24.27
C ILE A 290 0.64 -7.98 -24.97
N HIS A 291 -0.59 -8.38 -24.67
CA HIS A 291 -1.22 -9.61 -25.16
C HIS A 291 -1.95 -9.45 -26.51
N ASN A 292 -1.83 -8.30 -27.18
CA ASN A 292 -2.45 -8.01 -28.47
C ASN A 292 -3.98 -8.17 -28.47
N ILE A 293 -4.63 -7.78 -27.38
CA ILE A 293 -6.09 -7.76 -27.24
C ILE A 293 -6.62 -6.44 -27.78
N LYS A 294 -7.78 -6.47 -28.44
CA LYS A 294 -8.46 -5.27 -28.95
C LYS A 294 -8.84 -4.34 -27.79
N ILE A 295 -8.54 -3.06 -27.96
CA ILE A 295 -8.89 -1.98 -27.03
C ILE A 295 -9.90 -1.06 -27.72
N ASP A 296 -10.97 -0.70 -27.01
CA ASP A 296 -11.86 0.37 -27.44
C ASP A 296 -11.39 1.70 -26.87
N GLU A 297 -10.66 2.48 -27.69
CA GLU A 297 -10.10 3.77 -27.30
C GLU A 297 -11.16 4.83 -26.91
N THR A 298 -12.44 4.59 -27.21
CA THR A 298 -13.54 5.52 -26.85
C THR A 298 -14.06 5.32 -25.43
N VAL A 299 -13.85 4.13 -24.85
CA VAL A 299 -14.36 3.75 -23.53
C VAL A 299 -13.23 3.51 -22.54
N GLU A 300 -12.08 3.03 -23.00
CA GLU A 300 -11.00 2.59 -22.13
C GLU A 300 -10.01 3.71 -21.78
N ILE A 301 -9.58 3.75 -20.52
CA ILE A 301 -8.52 4.64 -20.06
C ILE A 301 -7.18 4.05 -20.49
N ILE A 302 -6.47 4.75 -21.36
CA ILE A 302 -5.17 4.33 -21.89
C ILE A 302 -4.22 5.53 -21.94
N SER A 303 -2.97 5.33 -21.50
CA SER A 303 -1.96 6.40 -21.54
C SER A 303 -1.51 6.67 -22.97
N GLU A 304 -0.93 7.85 -23.24
CA GLU A 304 -0.42 8.16 -24.59
C GLU A 304 0.70 7.19 -25.02
N LEU A 305 1.57 6.79 -24.08
CA LEU A 305 2.64 5.81 -24.35
C LEU A 305 2.07 4.42 -24.65
N ASP A 306 1.04 3.98 -23.93
CA ASP A 306 0.40 2.69 -24.17
C ASP A 306 -0.35 2.68 -25.52
N LYS A 307 -0.91 3.83 -25.96
CA LYS A 307 -1.50 3.99 -27.30
C LYS A 307 -0.44 3.85 -28.39
N ILE A 308 0.72 4.48 -28.22
CA ILE A 308 1.85 4.32 -29.15
C ILE A 308 2.23 2.84 -29.21
N TYR A 309 2.37 2.18 -28.05
CA TYR A 309 2.68 0.75 -27.98
C TYR A 309 1.65 -0.13 -28.69
N LEU A 310 0.36 0.17 -28.52
CA LEU A 310 -0.73 -0.53 -29.20
C LEU A 310 -0.60 -0.43 -30.73
N TYR A 311 -0.29 0.75 -31.26
CA TYR A 311 -0.14 0.94 -32.71
C TYR A 311 1.08 0.22 -33.26
N ILE A 312 2.19 0.17 -32.51
CA ILE A 312 3.35 -0.68 -32.84
C ILE A 312 2.92 -2.15 -32.95
N LYS A 313 2.19 -2.67 -31.96
CA LYS A 313 1.72 -4.07 -31.93
C LYS A 313 0.75 -4.40 -33.07
N GLN A 314 0.03 -3.40 -33.58
CA GLN A 314 -0.89 -3.53 -34.70
C GLN A 314 -0.21 -3.31 -36.08
N ASN A 315 1.11 -3.16 -36.14
CA ASN A 315 1.88 -2.82 -37.35
C ASN A 315 1.40 -1.52 -38.01
N LYS A 316 0.96 -0.54 -37.21
CA LYS A 316 0.55 0.80 -37.65
C LYS A 316 1.69 1.80 -37.41
N ASP A 317 2.86 1.47 -37.91
CA ASP A 317 4.14 2.13 -37.58
C ASP A 317 4.12 3.63 -37.88
N GLU A 318 3.53 4.06 -39.01
CA GLU A 318 3.40 5.49 -39.35
C GLU A 318 2.61 6.27 -38.29
N LYS A 319 1.48 5.72 -37.82
CA LYS A 319 0.66 6.37 -36.79
C LYS A 319 1.39 6.42 -35.45
N ALA A 320 2.07 5.33 -35.09
CA ALA A 320 2.86 5.26 -33.88
C ALA A 320 4.03 6.27 -33.90
N GLN A 321 4.71 6.41 -35.05
CA GLN A 321 5.78 7.38 -35.24
C GLN A 321 5.31 8.82 -35.05
N ILE A 322 4.17 9.19 -35.68
CA ILE A 322 3.58 10.53 -35.54
C ILE A 322 3.25 10.82 -34.08
N LEU A 323 2.62 9.86 -33.38
CA LEU A 323 2.27 10.04 -31.97
C LEU A 323 3.51 10.12 -31.06
N LEU A 324 4.54 9.32 -31.32
CA LEU A 324 5.77 9.34 -30.54
C LEU A 324 6.50 10.69 -30.69
N SER A 325 6.65 11.19 -31.93
CA SER A 325 7.26 12.51 -32.18
C SER A 325 6.48 13.61 -31.46
N LYS A 326 5.15 13.62 -31.61
CA LYS A 326 4.28 14.59 -30.92
C LYS A 326 4.43 14.52 -29.40
N TYR A 327 4.51 13.32 -28.83
CA TYR A 327 4.67 13.13 -27.39
C TYR A 327 5.98 13.75 -26.89
N VAL A 328 7.10 13.48 -27.59
CA VAL A 328 8.43 14.00 -27.25
C VAL A 328 8.51 15.53 -27.41
N GLU A 329 7.84 16.09 -28.42
CA GLU A 329 7.82 17.55 -28.64
C GLU A 329 6.97 18.30 -27.62
N CYS A 330 5.83 17.73 -27.21
CA CYS A 330 4.85 18.42 -26.37
C CYS A 330 5.01 18.18 -24.86
N ASN A 331 5.72 17.13 -24.45
CA ASN A 331 5.83 16.75 -23.04
C ASN A 331 7.26 16.86 -22.52
N SER A 332 7.40 17.29 -21.27
CA SER A 332 8.67 17.14 -20.53
C SER A 332 8.83 15.68 -20.13
N ILE A 333 9.72 14.96 -20.81
CA ILE A 333 10.00 13.56 -20.53
C ILE A 333 10.51 13.43 -19.10
N THR A 334 9.74 12.72 -18.27
CA THR A 334 10.21 12.40 -16.93
C THR A 334 11.25 11.29 -17.02
N ASP A 335 12.16 11.24 -16.04
CA ASP A 335 13.09 10.13 -15.95
C ASP A 335 12.32 8.82 -16.03
N ASN A 336 11.25 8.64 -15.22
CA ASN A 336 10.46 7.41 -15.13
C ASN A 336 9.92 6.88 -16.47
N GLU A 337 9.62 7.76 -17.42
CA GLU A 337 9.09 7.38 -18.75
C GLU A 337 10.18 7.04 -19.76
N LEU A 338 11.39 7.61 -19.59
CA LEU A 338 12.50 7.46 -20.53
C LEU A 338 12.81 6.00 -20.93
N PRO A 339 12.90 5.02 -20.01
CA PRO A 339 13.17 3.63 -20.39
C PRO A 339 12.09 3.07 -21.33
N PHE A 340 10.82 3.37 -21.07
CA PHE A 340 9.71 2.89 -21.91
C PHE A 340 9.68 3.63 -23.25
N LEU A 341 9.93 4.94 -23.28
CA LEU A 341 10.06 5.72 -24.51
C LEU A 341 11.16 5.19 -25.43
N LEU A 342 12.33 4.88 -24.88
CA LEU A 342 13.42 4.26 -25.63
C LEU A 342 13.02 2.88 -26.16
N PHE A 343 12.29 2.09 -25.37
CA PHE A 343 11.75 0.82 -25.83
C PHE A 343 10.81 1.01 -27.04
N LEU A 344 9.87 1.96 -26.98
CA LEU A 344 8.95 2.24 -28.08
C LEU A 344 9.71 2.68 -29.34
N LYS A 345 10.65 3.61 -29.19
CA LYS A 345 11.50 4.10 -30.28
C LYS A 345 12.31 2.98 -30.92
N GLY A 346 13.03 2.20 -30.11
CA GLY A 346 13.86 1.10 -30.59
C GLY A 346 13.05 0.00 -31.28
N THR A 347 11.80 -0.24 -30.83
CA THR A 347 10.89 -1.18 -31.48
C THR A 347 10.45 -0.67 -32.86
N LEU A 348 10.03 0.60 -32.96
CA LEU A 348 9.63 1.24 -34.23
C LEU A 348 10.75 1.28 -35.26
N GLU A 349 11.93 1.70 -34.84
CA GLU A 349 13.11 1.87 -35.70
C GLU A 349 13.80 0.52 -36.00
N LYS A 350 13.34 -0.56 -35.36
CA LYS A 350 14.01 -1.88 -35.35
C LYS A 350 15.48 -1.77 -34.95
N ASN A 351 15.78 -0.88 -34.01
CA ASN A 351 17.13 -0.50 -33.60
C ASN A 351 17.52 -1.15 -32.27
N LYS A 352 18.41 -2.15 -32.34
CA LYS A 352 18.92 -2.89 -31.18
C LYS A 352 19.65 -2.01 -30.18
N ASP A 353 20.38 -0.98 -30.63
CA ASP A 353 21.16 -0.12 -29.73
C ASP A 353 20.24 0.74 -28.86
N VAL A 354 19.13 1.21 -29.42
CA VAL A 354 18.11 1.97 -28.65
C VAL A 354 17.38 1.05 -27.66
N LEU A 355 17.11 -0.20 -28.03
CA LEU A 355 16.56 -1.20 -27.11
C LEU A 355 17.55 -1.54 -25.97
N TRP A 356 18.85 -1.58 -26.24
CA TRP A 356 19.88 -1.72 -25.20
C TRP A 356 19.95 -0.50 -24.29
N GLN A 357 19.77 0.71 -24.81
CA GLN A 357 19.66 1.91 -23.98
C GLN A 357 18.45 1.81 -23.04
N SER A 358 17.28 1.40 -23.55
CA SER A 358 16.10 1.12 -22.71
C SER A 358 16.41 0.11 -21.61
N TYR A 359 17.05 -1.01 -21.94
CA TYR A 359 17.49 -2.03 -20.99
C TYR A 359 18.38 -1.45 -19.88
N VAL A 360 19.42 -0.70 -20.26
CA VAL A 360 20.36 -0.08 -19.32
C VAL A 360 19.66 0.91 -18.40
N HIS A 361 18.73 1.72 -18.93
CA HIS A 361 17.98 2.67 -18.11
C HIS A 361 17.03 2.00 -17.10
N TYR A 362 16.38 0.88 -17.47
CA TYR A 362 15.62 0.09 -16.49
C TYR A 362 16.54 -0.48 -15.40
N LEU A 363 17.71 -1.01 -15.79
CA LEU A 363 18.68 -1.59 -14.85
C LEU A 363 19.24 -0.55 -13.87
N GLN A 364 19.62 0.64 -14.36
CA GLN A 364 20.12 1.74 -13.53
C GLN A 364 19.10 2.21 -12.48
N LYS A 365 17.80 2.05 -12.77
CA LYS A 365 16.70 2.38 -11.86
C LYS A 365 16.29 1.25 -10.93
N GLY A 366 16.91 0.08 -11.09
CA GLY A 366 16.56 -1.13 -10.36
C GLY A 366 15.16 -1.68 -10.69
N ASP A 367 14.56 -1.29 -11.81
CA ASP A 367 13.27 -1.82 -12.25
C ASP A 367 13.50 -3.07 -13.11
N LEU A 368 13.76 -4.19 -12.43
CA LEU A 368 14.02 -5.47 -13.07
C LEU A 368 12.75 -6.14 -13.58
N PHE A 369 11.57 -5.57 -13.28
CA PHE A 369 10.30 -6.09 -13.74
C PHE A 369 9.96 -5.60 -15.15
N PHE A 370 9.96 -4.28 -15.37
CA PHE A 370 9.62 -3.71 -16.68
C PHE A 370 10.78 -3.77 -17.69
N ILE A 371 12.00 -4.11 -17.26
CA ILE A 371 13.10 -4.49 -18.16
C ILE A 371 12.73 -5.65 -19.11
N ASN A 372 11.68 -6.40 -18.79
CA ASN A 372 11.14 -7.44 -19.67
C ASN A 372 10.67 -6.90 -21.03
N PHE A 373 10.26 -5.62 -21.13
CA PHE A 373 9.89 -5.00 -22.42
C PHE A 373 11.03 -5.06 -23.45
N PRO A 374 12.19 -4.41 -23.24
CA PRO A 374 13.28 -4.47 -24.19
C PRO A 374 13.88 -5.88 -24.33
N ILE A 375 13.91 -6.70 -23.26
CA ILE A 375 14.39 -8.09 -23.33
C ILE A 375 13.60 -8.90 -24.35
N GLN A 376 12.27 -8.89 -24.24
CA GLN A 376 11.42 -9.68 -25.14
C GLN A 376 11.56 -9.24 -26.59
N GLU A 377 11.75 -7.95 -26.85
CA GLU A 377 11.93 -7.44 -28.21
C GLU A 377 13.32 -7.77 -28.78
N LEU A 378 14.38 -7.63 -27.98
CA LEU A 378 15.73 -8.04 -28.36
C LEU A 378 15.79 -9.54 -28.71
N GLN A 379 15.08 -10.39 -27.95
CA GLN A 379 14.96 -11.82 -28.24
C GLN A 379 14.32 -12.08 -29.61
N LYS A 380 13.23 -11.37 -29.96
CA LYS A 380 12.60 -11.48 -31.28
C LYS A 380 13.55 -11.06 -32.41
N MET A 381 14.49 -10.16 -32.13
CA MET A 381 15.53 -9.75 -33.07
C MET A 381 16.76 -10.67 -33.10
N GLY A 382 16.70 -11.86 -32.48
CA GLY A 382 17.75 -12.87 -32.52
C GLY A 382 18.93 -12.59 -31.59
N VAL A 383 18.74 -11.81 -30.52
CA VAL A 383 19.75 -11.66 -29.47
C VAL A 383 19.61 -12.81 -28.48
N ASP A 384 20.45 -13.83 -28.62
CA ASP A 384 20.53 -14.96 -27.69
C ASP A 384 21.23 -14.57 -26.37
N ASN A 385 21.01 -15.33 -25.29
CA ASN A 385 21.72 -15.24 -24.01
C ASN A 385 21.47 -14.03 -23.08
N LEU A 386 20.29 -13.43 -23.10
CA LEU A 386 19.90 -12.38 -22.13
C LEU A 386 19.84 -12.85 -20.66
N ASN A 387 19.76 -14.16 -20.41
CA ASN A 387 19.82 -14.74 -19.06
C ASN A 387 21.16 -14.49 -18.34
N LEU A 388 22.26 -14.27 -19.07
CA LEU A 388 23.57 -13.92 -18.49
C LEU A 388 23.62 -12.49 -17.94
N ILE A 389 22.73 -11.61 -18.43
CA ILE A 389 22.76 -10.16 -18.12
C ILE A 389 21.90 -9.82 -16.89
N ARG A 390 21.03 -10.74 -16.45
CA ARG A 390 20.23 -10.59 -15.22
C ARG A 390 21.04 -10.69 -13.92
N GLY A 391 22.34 -11.03 -13.97
CA GLY A 391 23.16 -11.21 -12.77
C GLY A 391 22.72 -12.38 -11.86
N THR A 392 21.68 -13.11 -12.23
CA THR A 392 21.23 -14.31 -11.54
C THR A 392 22.06 -15.49 -12.02
N LYS A 393 23.18 -15.76 -11.33
CA LYS A 393 23.70 -17.12 -11.30
C LYS A 393 22.60 -18.02 -10.72
N LYS A 394 22.32 -19.11 -11.41
CA LYS A 394 21.37 -20.16 -10.99
C LYS A 394 21.65 -20.62 -9.56
#